data_AF-A0A7L3FJC2-F1
#
_entry.id   AF-A0A7L3FJC2-F1
#
_cell.length_a   1.000
_cell.length_b   1.000
_cell.length_c   1.000
_cell.angle_alpha   90.00
_cell.angle_beta   90.00
_cell.angle_gamma   90.00
#
_symmetry.space_group_name_H-M   'P 1'
#
loop_
_entity.id
_entity.type
_entity.pdbx_description
1 polymer ?
#
loop_
_entity_poly.entity_id
_entity_poly.type
_entity_poly.pdbx_seq_one_letter_code
_entity_poly.pdbx_strand_id
1 'polypeptide(L)'
;DFDPALGMMTGIPPINPMMPGLGIVPPPIPPDMPAVKEIIHCKSCTLFPPNPHLPPPATRERPPGCKTVFVGGLPENGTEQIIMEVFEQCGEVIAIRKSKKNFCHIRFAEEFMVDKALYLSGYRIRLGSSTDKKDTGRLHVDFAQARDDLYEWECKQRMLAREERHRRQLEEERFRLPSPPPVVHYSDHECSVVAEKLKDDTKFLEAIQTLLTWIERGEVNRRTANNFYSMIQSANSHVRRLVNEKAAHEKEMEEAKDKFKLALSGILVQFEQIVAVYHSASKQKAWDHFTKAQRKNISVWCKQAEEIRNIHNDELMGIRREEEMEMSDEEIEDPSEMKETEESALVSQVEALKEENDSLRWQLDAYRNEVELLKQEQGKASRDEDTTKEQQLKVLQQALQGMQKHLLKVQDEYKKREAELEKVKEDKLKIETLLENLKEQESSTSRVCACSQEKECPVEKTLSNSPVKSEREVLLVGIISTFLHVHPFGASIEYICSYLQRLDSKICTAEVEVLMTRLQNTFRQELSGVGASLEKRWKFCGFDGLKMT
;
A
#
# COMPACT_ATOMS: atom_id res chain seq x y z
N ASP A 1 42.29 46.87 -3.65
CA ASP A 1 40.99 46.58 -3.03
C ASP A 1 40.67 45.11 -3.14
N PHE A 2 40.43 44.46 -2.01
CA PHE A 2 40.00 43.07 -1.89
C PHE A 2 38.58 43.09 -1.35
N ASP A 3 37.63 42.47 -2.05
CA ASP A 3 36.25 42.28 -1.59
C ASP A 3 36.13 40.88 -0.94
N PRO A 4 35.89 40.76 0.37
CA PRO A 4 35.93 39.49 1.09
C PRO A 4 34.59 38.72 1.11
N ALA A 5 33.67 39.00 0.17
CA ALA A 5 32.28 38.52 0.24
C ALA A 5 31.95 37.18 -0.47
N LEU A 6 32.90 36.52 -1.13
CA LEU A 6 32.64 35.27 -1.89
C LEU A 6 33.65 34.15 -1.56
N GLY A 7 33.36 33.40 -0.50
CA GLY A 7 34.15 32.24 -0.08
C GLY A 7 33.32 31.16 0.63
N MET A 8 33.19 30.00 -0.01
CA MET A 8 32.66 28.72 0.51
C MET A 8 31.19 28.69 0.96
N MET A 9 30.35 28.17 0.06
CA MET A 9 28.92 27.95 0.23
C MET A 9 28.62 26.81 1.23
N THR A 10 28.31 27.17 2.47
CA THR A 10 27.89 26.22 3.52
C THR A 10 26.44 25.77 3.31
N GLY A 11 26.24 24.60 2.70
CA GLY A 11 24.93 24.06 2.32
C GLY A 11 24.29 23.04 3.27
N ILE A 12 24.52 23.14 4.59
CA ILE A 12 23.78 22.32 5.58
C ILE A 12 22.57 23.13 6.06
N PRO A 13 21.33 22.73 5.73
CA PRO A 13 20.15 23.41 6.26
C PRO A 13 19.96 23.10 7.76
N PRO A 14 19.43 24.04 8.56
CA PRO A 14 19.13 23.78 9.96
C PRO A 14 18.04 22.70 10.08
N ILE A 15 18.30 21.68 10.90
CA ILE A 15 17.38 20.57 11.12
C ILE A 15 16.16 21.06 11.91
N ASN A 16 15.00 21.09 11.25
CA ASN A 16 13.72 21.42 11.87
C ASN A 16 13.16 20.19 12.61
N PRO A 17 12.89 20.24 13.93
CA PRO A 17 12.64 19.05 14.74
C PRO A 17 11.16 18.61 14.73
N MET A 18 10.63 18.22 13.56
CA MET A 18 9.21 17.81 13.40
C MET A 18 9.01 16.62 12.45
N MET A 19 9.72 15.50 12.67
CA MET A 19 9.35 14.19 12.09
C MET A 19 9.49 13.07 13.15
N PRO A 20 8.41 12.33 13.48
CA PRO A 20 8.45 11.25 14.46
C PRO A 20 8.98 9.95 13.86
N GLY A 21 10.29 9.72 13.96
CA GLY A 21 10.97 8.53 13.43
C GLY A 21 11.68 7.70 14.51
N LEU A 22 10.99 6.70 15.06
CA LEU A 22 11.50 5.44 15.66
C LEU A 22 12.85 5.46 16.42
N GLY A 23 13.12 6.51 17.20
CA GLY A 23 14.02 6.40 18.34
C GLY A 23 13.28 5.79 19.52
N ILE A 24 13.56 4.53 19.89
CA ILE A 24 13.20 4.03 21.23
C ILE A 24 14.17 4.66 22.22
N VAL A 25 13.97 5.96 22.47
CA VAL A 25 14.41 6.61 23.70
C VAL A 25 13.42 6.12 24.76
N PRO A 26 13.86 5.38 25.80
CA PRO A 26 12.97 5.06 26.91
C PRO A 26 12.42 6.38 27.46
N PRO A 27 11.10 6.49 27.72
CA PRO A 27 10.56 7.74 28.25
C PRO A 27 11.32 8.11 29.53
N PRO A 28 11.69 9.39 29.72
CA PRO A 28 12.34 9.82 30.95
C PRO A 28 11.43 9.46 32.12
N ILE A 29 11.96 8.66 33.05
CA ILE A 29 11.21 8.18 34.21
C ILE A 29 10.69 9.41 34.98
N PRO A 30 9.37 9.53 35.23
CA PRO A 30 8.83 10.67 35.96
C PRO A 30 9.51 10.80 37.34
N PRO A 31 9.87 12.02 37.79
CA PRO A 31 10.66 12.20 39.01
C PRO A 31 9.88 11.95 40.32
N ASP A 32 8.55 11.83 40.26
CA ASP A 32 7.67 11.71 41.42
C ASP A 32 6.99 10.33 41.54
N MET A 33 7.79 9.32 41.87
CA MET A 33 7.28 8.14 42.57
C MET A 33 8.24 7.79 43.71
N PRO A 34 7.83 7.85 44.99
CA PRO A 34 8.70 7.50 46.11
C PRO A 34 8.90 5.98 46.14
N ALA A 35 9.87 5.50 45.37
CA ALA A 35 10.28 4.11 45.38
C ALA A 35 10.71 3.72 46.80
N VAL A 36 9.87 2.94 47.49
CA VAL A 36 10.16 2.41 48.82
C VAL A 36 11.31 1.42 48.67
N LYS A 37 12.53 1.92 48.86
CA LYS A 37 13.75 1.11 48.85
C LYS A 37 13.65 0.09 50.00
N GLU A 38 13.65 -1.19 49.67
CA GLU A 38 13.58 -2.29 50.65
C GLU A 38 14.95 -2.60 51.28
N ILE A 39 14.97 -3.37 52.37
CA ILE A 39 16.21 -3.82 53.01
C ILE A 39 16.77 -5.02 52.24
N ILE A 40 17.92 -4.85 51.58
CA ILE A 40 18.57 -5.91 50.81
C ILE A 40 19.49 -6.72 51.73
N HIS A 41 19.29 -8.03 51.78
CA HIS A 41 20.06 -8.95 52.61
C HIS A 41 21.00 -9.77 51.72
N CYS A 42 22.31 -9.61 51.91
CA CYS A 42 23.36 -10.45 51.33
C CYS A 42 23.90 -11.40 52.41
N LYS A 43 24.65 -12.44 52.02
CA LYS A 43 25.24 -13.43 52.94
C LYS A 43 26.27 -12.78 53.88
N SER A 44 27.02 -11.79 53.38
CA SER A 44 28.09 -11.12 54.13
C SER A 44 27.73 -9.74 54.69
N CYS A 45 26.63 -9.12 54.22
CA CYS A 45 26.25 -7.75 54.60
C CYS A 45 24.75 -7.47 54.42
N THR A 46 24.25 -6.41 55.06
CA THR A 46 22.87 -5.92 54.88
C THR A 46 22.90 -4.46 54.41
N LEU A 47 22.09 -4.13 53.40
CA LEU A 47 21.90 -2.78 52.89
C LEU A 47 20.57 -2.21 53.38
N PHE A 48 20.64 -1.18 54.22
CA PHE A 48 19.47 -0.45 54.70
C PHE A 48 19.17 0.73 53.77
N PRO A 49 17.89 0.97 53.44
CA PRO A 49 17.51 2.06 52.54
C PRO A 49 17.79 3.45 53.13
N PRO A 50 17.98 4.48 52.29
CA PRO A 50 18.00 5.87 52.73
C PRO A 50 16.62 6.31 53.25
N ASN A 51 16.59 7.33 54.11
CA ASN A 51 15.34 7.97 54.55
C ASN A 51 14.61 8.61 53.33
N PRO A 52 13.34 8.26 53.06
CA PRO A 52 12.57 8.83 51.94
C PRO A 52 12.44 10.36 51.93
N HIS A 53 12.60 11.02 53.07
CA HIS A 53 12.49 12.48 53.20
C HIS A 53 13.79 13.25 52.87
N LEU A 54 14.85 12.56 52.42
CA LEU A 54 16.09 13.20 51.99
C LEU A 54 16.16 13.27 50.45
N PRO A 55 16.70 14.36 49.87
CA PRO A 55 16.85 14.47 48.42
C PRO A 55 17.72 13.32 47.87
N PRO A 56 17.45 12.84 46.63
CA PRO A 56 18.27 11.84 45.97
C PRO A 56 19.75 12.26 45.92
N PRO A 57 20.71 11.33 46.04
CA PRO A 57 22.12 11.64 45.80
C PRO A 57 22.30 12.25 44.41
N ALA A 58 23.08 13.31 44.30
CA ALA A 58 23.39 13.91 43.01
C ALA A 58 24.13 12.91 42.12
N THR A 59 23.66 12.73 40.89
CA THR A 59 24.25 11.88 39.85
C THR A 59 24.81 12.73 38.73
N ARG A 60 25.91 12.31 38.12
CA ARG A 60 26.51 13.00 36.97
C ARG A 60 25.75 12.66 35.67
N GLU A 61 25.99 13.45 34.63
CA GLU A 61 25.53 13.10 33.28
C GLU A 61 26.18 11.79 32.82
N ARG A 62 25.38 10.90 32.21
CA ARG A 62 25.83 9.57 31.76
C ARG A 62 26.80 9.70 30.58
N PRO A 63 28.06 9.23 30.70
CA PRO A 63 28.99 9.22 29.58
C PRO A 63 28.51 8.28 28.45
N PRO A 64 28.83 8.56 27.17
CA PRO A 64 28.53 7.65 26.06
C PRO A 64 29.15 6.27 26.28
N GLY A 65 28.34 5.21 26.13
CA GLY A 65 28.78 3.82 26.33
C GLY A 65 29.11 3.43 27.76
N CYS A 66 28.73 4.22 28.77
CA CYS A 66 29.06 3.96 30.17
C CYS A 66 28.55 2.58 30.64
N LYS A 67 29.51 1.67 30.89
CA LYS A 67 29.32 0.36 31.55
C LYS A 67 29.96 0.32 32.95
N THR A 68 30.74 1.35 33.29
CA THR A 68 31.47 1.44 34.56
C THR A 68 30.77 2.38 35.54
N VAL A 69 30.50 1.92 36.76
CA VAL A 69 30.07 2.76 37.89
C VAL A 69 31.22 3.11 38.81
N PHE A 70 31.14 4.28 39.42
CA PHE A 70 31.89 4.65 40.61
C PHE A 70 31.07 4.28 41.85
N VAL A 71 31.69 3.64 42.83
CA VAL A 71 31.06 3.31 44.13
C VAL A 71 31.93 3.88 45.25
N GLY A 72 31.46 4.94 45.90
CA GLY A 72 32.07 5.56 47.07
C GLY A 72 31.38 5.17 48.39
N GLY A 73 32.05 5.46 49.51
CA GLY A 73 31.49 5.28 50.84
C GLY A 73 31.42 3.83 51.33
N LEU A 74 32.31 2.99 50.79
CA LEU A 74 32.50 1.60 51.22
C LEU A 74 33.07 1.53 52.65
N PRO A 75 32.73 0.50 53.44
CA PRO A 75 33.32 0.28 54.75
C PRO A 75 34.82 -0.05 54.63
N GLU A 76 35.61 0.34 55.62
CA GLU A 76 37.08 0.16 55.63
C GLU A 76 37.45 -1.34 55.53
N ASN A 77 36.69 -2.18 56.24
CA ASN A 77 36.83 -3.64 56.24
C ASN A 77 36.12 -4.35 55.06
N GLY A 78 35.48 -3.62 54.14
CA GLY A 78 34.75 -4.21 53.01
C GLY A 78 35.70 -4.83 51.99
N THR A 79 35.74 -6.16 51.91
CA THR A 79 36.57 -6.88 50.91
C THR A 79 35.95 -6.82 49.52
N GLU A 80 36.75 -7.14 48.49
CA GLU A 80 36.29 -7.18 47.11
C GLU A 80 35.17 -8.21 46.89
N GLN A 81 35.20 -9.32 47.62
CA GLN A 81 34.14 -10.35 47.57
C GLN A 81 32.78 -9.80 48.02
N ILE A 82 32.74 -8.93 49.03
CA ILE A 82 31.50 -8.32 49.52
C ILE A 82 30.96 -7.29 48.51
N ILE A 83 31.86 -6.55 47.85
CA ILE A 83 31.50 -5.63 46.76
C ILE A 83 30.91 -6.42 45.58
N MET A 84 31.58 -7.50 45.19
CA MET A 84 31.10 -8.40 44.13
C MET A 84 29.72 -8.98 44.48
N GLU A 85 29.55 -9.53 45.69
CA GLU A 85 28.28 -10.10 46.15
C GLU A 85 27.10 -9.10 46.09
N VAL A 86 27.35 -7.83 46.40
CA VAL A 86 26.32 -6.77 46.32
C VAL A 86 25.99 -6.38 44.88
N PHE A 87 27.01 -6.17 44.03
CA PHE A 87 26.80 -5.61 42.69
C PHE A 87 26.54 -6.67 41.61
N GLU A 88 26.87 -7.94 41.84
CA GLU A 88 26.50 -9.08 40.99
C GLU A 88 24.97 -9.26 40.91
N GLN A 89 24.23 -8.87 41.97
CA GLN A 89 22.76 -8.82 41.93
C GLN A 89 22.21 -7.77 40.95
N CYS A 90 23.01 -6.77 40.56
CA CYS A 90 22.62 -5.76 39.57
C CYS A 90 22.90 -6.21 38.13
N GLY A 91 23.92 -7.05 37.91
CA GLY A 91 24.31 -7.55 36.60
C GLY A 91 25.69 -8.20 36.61
N GLU A 92 26.08 -8.77 35.47
CA GLU A 92 27.38 -9.44 35.30
C GLU A 92 28.54 -8.45 35.39
N VAL A 93 29.42 -8.65 36.37
CA VAL A 93 30.58 -7.81 36.65
C VAL A 93 31.80 -8.33 35.89
N ILE A 94 32.31 -7.53 34.94
CA ILE A 94 33.54 -7.84 34.19
C ILE A 94 34.80 -7.56 35.02
N ALA A 95 34.82 -6.45 35.78
CA ALA A 95 36.00 -6.06 36.55
C ALA A 95 35.67 -5.12 37.71
N ILE A 96 36.35 -5.33 38.85
CA ILE A 96 36.33 -4.41 40.00
C ILE A 96 37.74 -3.81 40.14
N ARG A 97 37.82 -2.49 40.36
CA ARG A 97 39.07 -1.76 40.61
C ARG A 97 38.93 -0.99 41.93
N LYS A 98 39.28 -1.63 43.06
CA LYS A 98 39.23 -1.01 44.41
C LYS A 98 40.39 -0.02 44.62
N SER A 99 40.08 1.14 45.20
CA SER A 99 41.03 2.19 45.56
C SER A 99 41.36 2.17 47.06
N LYS A 100 42.51 2.75 47.42
CA LYS A 100 42.95 2.94 48.82
C LYS A 100 42.11 3.97 49.60
N LYS A 101 41.18 4.69 48.94
CA LYS A 101 40.34 5.74 49.54
C LYS A 101 38.86 5.32 49.66
N ASN A 102 38.58 4.07 50.03
CA ASN A 102 37.23 3.52 50.27
C ASN A 102 36.21 3.78 49.14
N PHE A 103 36.71 3.71 47.89
CA PHE A 103 35.89 3.69 46.68
C PHE A 103 36.36 2.59 45.73
N CYS A 104 35.51 2.13 44.82
CA CYS A 104 35.89 1.28 43.70
C CYS A 104 35.24 1.73 42.40
N HIS A 105 35.77 1.26 41.28
CA HIS A 105 35.08 1.28 39.99
C HIS A 105 34.66 -0.15 39.64
N ILE A 106 33.43 -0.33 39.18
CA ILE A 106 32.88 -1.64 38.79
C ILE A 106 32.43 -1.54 37.34
N ARG A 107 32.98 -2.39 36.47
CA ARG A 107 32.61 -2.48 35.06
C ARG A 107 31.65 -3.64 34.85
N PHE A 108 30.48 -3.38 34.28
CA PHE A 108 29.50 -4.40 33.91
C PHE A 108 29.66 -4.86 32.46
N ALA A 109 29.03 -5.98 32.11
CA ALA A 109 28.98 -6.47 30.73
C ALA A 109 28.19 -5.54 29.80
N GLU A 110 27.04 -5.03 30.25
CA GLU A 110 26.11 -4.26 29.44
C GLU A 110 25.74 -2.91 30.04
N GLU A 111 25.44 -1.93 29.17
CA GLU A 111 25.17 -0.55 29.56
C GLU A 111 23.98 -0.43 30.52
N PHE A 112 22.91 -1.22 30.33
CA PHE A 112 21.70 -1.16 31.17
C PHE A 112 21.88 -1.70 32.60
N MET A 113 22.96 -2.44 32.87
CA MET A 113 23.25 -2.96 34.22
C MET A 113 23.69 -1.83 35.17
N VAL A 114 24.29 -0.77 34.61
CA VAL A 114 24.67 0.45 35.33
C VAL A 114 23.47 1.10 36.02
N ASP A 115 22.31 1.14 35.37
CA ASP A 115 21.10 1.76 35.91
C ASP A 115 20.58 1.04 37.16
N LYS A 116 20.69 -0.29 37.19
CA LYS A 116 20.38 -1.11 38.37
C LYS A 116 21.37 -0.87 39.51
N ALA A 117 22.66 -0.76 39.21
CA ALA A 117 23.67 -0.44 40.20
C ALA A 117 23.48 0.97 40.79
N LEU A 118 23.08 1.94 39.97
CA LEU A 118 22.79 3.31 40.39
C LEU A 118 21.66 3.38 41.42
N TYR A 119 20.68 2.48 41.35
CA TYR A 119 19.61 2.37 42.35
C TYR A 119 20.13 2.09 43.77
N LEU A 120 21.30 1.44 43.92
CA LEU A 120 21.95 1.22 45.22
C LEU A 120 22.58 2.49 45.82
N SER A 121 22.60 3.61 45.10
CA SER A 121 23.07 4.90 45.64
C SER A 121 22.18 5.36 46.81
N GLY A 122 22.82 5.74 47.91
CA GLY A 122 22.20 6.19 49.16
C GLY A 122 21.99 5.12 50.23
N TYR A 123 22.12 3.83 49.89
CA TYR A 123 21.98 2.73 50.86
C TYR A 123 23.08 2.73 51.93
N ARG A 124 22.75 2.29 53.14
CA ARG A 124 23.70 2.10 54.24
C ARG A 124 24.09 0.63 54.35
N ILE A 125 25.34 0.31 54.05
CA ILE A 125 25.89 -1.04 54.17
C ILE A 125 26.37 -1.30 55.60
N ARG A 126 26.08 -2.50 56.13
CA ARG A 126 26.62 -3.04 57.39
C ARG A 126 27.20 -4.42 57.13
N LEU A 127 28.43 -4.66 57.55
CA LEU A 127 29.11 -5.97 57.43
C LEU A 127 28.75 -6.86 58.63
N GLY A 128 28.20 -8.04 58.35
CA GLY A 128 27.70 -8.97 59.37
C GLY A 128 26.81 -8.31 60.42
N SER A 129 27.02 -8.67 61.70
CA SER A 129 26.31 -8.11 62.85
C SER A 129 27.06 -6.95 63.53
N SER A 130 28.20 -6.49 62.99
CA SER A 130 28.99 -5.43 63.61
C SER A 130 28.29 -4.07 63.49
N THR A 131 28.38 -3.24 64.53
CA THR A 131 27.92 -1.85 64.51
C THR A 131 29.07 -0.84 64.50
N ASP A 132 30.31 -1.31 64.36
CA ASP A 132 31.48 -0.44 64.36
C ASP A 132 31.53 0.50 63.15
N LYS A 133 32.15 1.67 63.35
CA LYS A 133 32.32 2.69 62.30
C LYS A 133 33.18 2.21 61.12
N LYS A 134 33.92 1.11 61.28
CA LYS A 134 34.77 0.49 60.24
C LYS A 134 34.02 -0.53 59.38
N ASP A 135 32.94 -1.09 59.93
CA ASP A 135 32.08 -2.12 59.33
C ASP A 135 30.77 -1.55 58.77
N THR A 136 30.61 -0.22 58.81
CA THR A 136 29.43 0.47 58.28
C THR A 136 29.86 1.54 57.28
N GLY A 137 29.06 1.69 56.22
CA GLY A 137 29.29 2.67 55.15
C GLY A 137 27.98 3.23 54.61
N ARG A 138 28.07 4.28 53.79
CA ARG A 138 26.93 4.79 53.02
C ARG A 138 27.33 4.80 51.55
N LEU A 139 26.78 3.86 50.80
CA LEU A 139 27.06 3.68 49.38
C LEU A 139 26.61 4.93 48.62
N HIS A 140 27.50 5.44 47.78
CA HIS A 140 27.19 6.41 46.75
C HIS A 140 27.64 5.81 45.43
N VAL A 141 26.66 5.42 44.61
CA VAL A 141 26.88 4.93 43.25
C VAL A 141 26.60 6.07 42.28
N ASP A 142 27.48 6.25 41.30
CA ASP A 142 27.40 7.28 40.26
C ASP A 142 28.06 6.77 38.96
N PHE A 143 27.83 7.44 37.84
CA PHE A 143 28.45 7.09 36.56
C PHE A 143 29.97 7.34 36.57
N ALA A 144 30.76 6.39 36.06
CA ALA A 144 32.19 6.57 35.87
C ALA A 144 32.54 6.77 34.39
N GLN A 145 33.42 7.73 34.13
CA GLN A 145 34.00 7.97 32.81
C GLN A 145 35.22 7.06 32.60
N ALA A 146 34.99 5.81 32.21
CA ALA A 146 36.06 4.89 31.83
C ALA A 146 36.50 5.13 30.38
N ARG A 147 37.82 5.06 30.13
CA ARG A 147 38.38 5.17 28.77
C ARG A 147 38.01 3.99 27.89
N ASP A 148 38.00 2.80 28.49
CA ASP A 148 37.71 1.52 27.81
C ASP A 148 36.28 1.52 27.24
N ASP A 149 35.31 2.02 28.03
CA ASP A 149 33.90 2.18 27.67
C ASP A 149 33.71 3.17 26.50
N LEU A 150 34.36 4.34 26.57
CA LEU A 150 34.30 5.35 25.50
C LEU A 150 34.89 4.82 24.19
N TYR A 151 36.00 4.09 24.25
CA TYR A 151 36.64 3.51 23.08
C TYR A 151 35.78 2.43 22.41
N GLU A 152 35.14 1.55 23.19
CA GLU A 152 34.17 0.57 22.67
C GLU A 152 32.99 1.27 21.97
N TRP A 153 32.45 2.32 22.59
CA TRP A 153 31.36 3.10 22.01
C TRP A 153 31.75 3.78 20.69
N GLU A 154 32.89 4.46 20.62
CA GLU A 154 33.37 5.07 19.37
C GLU A 154 33.61 4.02 18.27
N CYS A 155 34.13 2.84 18.62
CA CYS A 155 34.31 1.75 17.67
C CYS A 155 32.96 1.26 17.10
N LYS A 156 31.94 1.13 17.96
CA LYS A 156 30.56 0.79 17.57
C LYS A 156 29.94 1.86 16.66
N GLN A 157 30.09 3.14 16.99
CA GLN A 157 29.65 4.26 16.13
C GLN A 157 30.34 4.25 14.76
N ARG A 158 31.67 4.05 14.73
CA ARG A 158 32.42 3.93 13.47
C ARG A 158 32.03 2.69 12.66
N MET A 159 31.47 1.65 13.27
CA MET A 159 30.94 0.48 12.56
C MET A 159 29.59 0.80 11.91
N LEU A 160 28.65 1.34 12.68
CA LEU A 160 27.32 1.74 12.19
C LEU A 160 27.42 2.77 11.04
N ALA A 161 28.31 3.76 11.14
CA ALA A 161 28.54 4.75 10.08
C ALA A 161 29.22 4.19 8.79
N ARG A 162 29.76 2.95 8.83
CA ARG A 162 30.17 2.24 7.62
C ARG A 162 29.01 1.45 7.04
N GLU A 163 28.26 0.77 7.90
CA GLU A 163 27.08 -0.01 7.50
C GLU A 163 26.01 0.87 6.86
N GLU A 164 25.72 2.04 7.43
CA GLU A 164 24.76 3.01 6.87
C GLU A 164 25.20 3.50 5.48
N ARG A 165 26.50 3.77 5.28
CA ARG A 165 27.04 4.16 3.96
C ARG A 165 26.95 3.02 2.94
N HIS A 166 27.22 1.79 3.36
CA HIS A 166 27.08 0.61 2.51
C HIS A 166 25.61 0.36 2.13
N ARG A 167 24.69 0.53 3.08
CA ARG A 167 23.24 0.43 2.86
C ARG A 167 22.75 1.50 1.89
N ARG A 168 23.13 2.76 2.10
CA ARG A 168 22.84 3.87 1.17
C ARG A 168 23.42 3.63 -0.23
N GLN A 169 24.63 3.08 -0.34
CA GLN A 169 25.22 2.72 -1.63
C GLN A 169 24.41 1.63 -2.34
N LEU A 170 23.98 0.57 -1.64
CA LEU A 170 23.13 -0.47 -2.22
C LEU A 170 21.74 0.05 -2.62
N GLU A 171 21.16 0.96 -1.82
CA GLU A 171 19.90 1.65 -2.16
C GLU A 171 20.06 2.53 -3.41
N GLU A 172 21.14 3.32 -3.50
CA GLU A 172 21.47 4.13 -4.69
C GLU A 172 21.75 3.26 -5.92
N GLU A 173 22.44 2.12 -5.77
CA GLU A 173 22.69 1.17 -6.87
C GLU A 173 21.41 0.48 -7.33
N ARG A 174 20.46 0.17 -6.43
CA ARG A 174 19.14 -0.38 -6.78
C ARG A 174 18.29 0.57 -7.62
N PHE A 175 18.52 1.89 -7.50
CA PHE A 175 17.86 2.93 -8.31
C PHE A 175 18.63 3.33 -9.57
N ARG A 176 19.86 2.86 -9.78
CA ARG A 176 20.55 3.04 -11.06
C ARG A 176 19.92 2.12 -12.10
N LEU A 177 19.56 2.71 -13.24
CA LEU A 177 19.20 1.93 -14.43
C LEU A 177 20.35 0.96 -14.76
N PRO A 178 20.07 -0.29 -15.18
CA PRO A 178 21.09 -1.18 -15.69
C PRO A 178 21.89 -0.47 -16.77
N SER A 179 23.22 -0.49 -16.65
CA SER A 179 24.10 0.05 -17.68
C SER A 179 23.72 -0.59 -19.03
N PRO A 180 23.47 0.20 -20.09
CA PRO A 180 22.99 -0.32 -21.36
C PRO A 180 23.84 -1.51 -21.83
N PRO A 181 23.22 -2.58 -22.35
CA PRO A 181 23.94 -3.79 -22.73
C PRO A 181 25.09 -3.43 -23.69
N PRO A 182 26.26 -4.10 -23.58
CA PRO A 182 27.43 -3.78 -24.40
C PRO A 182 27.06 -3.81 -25.89
N VAL A 183 27.04 -2.64 -26.51
CA VAL A 183 26.65 -2.52 -27.91
C VAL A 183 27.69 -3.20 -28.77
N VAL A 184 27.29 -4.27 -29.46
CA VAL A 184 28.09 -5.00 -30.43
C VAL A 184 28.71 -4.01 -31.42
N HIS A 185 30.03 -4.06 -31.60
CA HIS A 185 30.72 -3.21 -32.57
C HIS A 185 30.55 -3.77 -34.00
N TYR A 186 30.48 -2.89 -34.99
CA TYR A 186 30.39 -3.33 -36.38
C TYR A 186 31.68 -4.09 -36.79
N SER A 187 31.48 -5.26 -37.40
CA SER A 187 32.51 -6.00 -38.11
C SER A 187 31.84 -6.82 -39.21
N ASP A 188 32.57 -7.28 -40.22
CA ASP A 188 31.99 -8.06 -41.32
C ASP A 188 31.40 -9.40 -40.82
N HIS A 189 31.97 -9.99 -39.76
CA HIS A 189 31.42 -11.18 -39.10
C HIS A 189 30.09 -10.90 -38.42
N GLU A 190 30.05 -9.91 -37.51
CA GLU A 190 28.82 -9.52 -36.82
C GLU A 190 27.74 -9.05 -37.80
N CYS A 191 28.12 -8.35 -38.87
CA CYS A 191 27.21 -7.93 -39.94
C CYS A 191 26.53 -9.14 -40.60
N SER A 192 27.26 -10.24 -40.77
CA SER A 192 26.72 -11.49 -41.34
C SER A 192 25.79 -12.19 -40.35
N VAL A 193 26.15 -12.21 -39.07
CA VAL A 193 25.31 -12.76 -37.97
C VAL A 193 24.01 -11.98 -37.82
N VAL A 194 24.06 -10.64 -37.82
CA VAL A 194 22.87 -9.78 -37.74
C VAL A 194 22.00 -9.93 -39.00
N ALA A 195 22.59 -10.03 -40.19
CA ALA A 195 21.84 -10.26 -41.43
C ALA A 195 21.07 -11.60 -41.44
N GLU A 196 21.59 -12.67 -40.83
CA GLU A 196 20.83 -13.91 -40.65
C GLU A 196 19.80 -13.82 -39.53
N LYS A 197 20.11 -13.19 -38.38
CA LYS A 197 19.11 -12.95 -37.31
C LYS A 197 17.94 -12.07 -37.78
N LEU A 198 18.17 -11.15 -38.72
CA LEU A 198 17.14 -10.31 -39.37
C LEU A 198 16.22 -11.08 -40.35
N LYS A 199 16.37 -12.41 -40.47
CA LYS A 199 15.43 -13.30 -41.19
C LYS A 199 14.67 -14.23 -40.23
N ASP A 200 15.04 -14.26 -38.95
CA ASP A 200 14.48 -15.13 -37.92
C ASP A 200 13.55 -14.31 -37.02
N ASP A 201 12.25 -14.53 -37.14
CA ASP A 201 11.22 -13.83 -36.36
C ASP A 201 11.45 -13.87 -34.85
N THR A 202 12.05 -14.95 -34.34
CA THR A 202 12.32 -15.11 -32.90
C THR A 202 13.48 -14.23 -32.40
N LYS A 203 14.36 -13.80 -33.30
CA LYS A 203 15.55 -12.98 -33.00
C LYS A 203 15.50 -11.59 -33.64
N PHE A 204 14.47 -11.31 -34.43
CA PHE A 204 14.30 -10.06 -35.18
C PHE A 204 14.45 -8.82 -34.29
N LEU A 205 13.85 -8.81 -33.10
CA LEU A 205 13.88 -7.66 -32.19
C LEU A 205 15.28 -7.34 -31.62
N GLU A 206 16.10 -8.36 -31.36
CA GLU A 206 17.51 -8.19 -30.96
C GLU A 206 18.35 -7.68 -32.15
N ALA A 207 18.11 -8.25 -33.33
CA ALA A 207 18.85 -7.95 -34.55
C ALA A 207 18.56 -6.54 -35.10
N ILE A 208 17.29 -6.11 -35.07
CA ILE A 208 16.88 -4.78 -35.53
C ILE A 208 17.39 -3.69 -34.57
N GLN A 209 17.42 -3.94 -33.26
CA GLN A 209 18.03 -3.04 -32.29
C GLN A 209 19.54 -2.89 -32.53
N THR A 210 20.23 -3.98 -32.87
CA THR A 210 21.66 -3.95 -33.23
C THR A 210 21.89 -3.16 -34.53
N LEU A 211 21.07 -3.41 -35.57
CA LEU A 211 21.11 -2.67 -36.83
C LEU A 211 20.88 -1.17 -36.64
N LEU A 212 19.85 -0.79 -35.87
CA LEU A 212 19.55 0.60 -35.52
C LEU A 212 20.75 1.28 -34.86
N THR A 213 21.34 0.63 -33.85
CA THR A 213 22.46 1.21 -33.10
C THR A 213 23.71 1.39 -33.96
N TRP A 214 23.95 0.52 -34.95
CA TRP A 214 25.02 0.71 -35.94
C TRP A 214 24.76 1.87 -36.90
N ILE A 215 23.50 2.05 -37.33
CA ILE A 215 23.10 3.17 -38.19
C ILE A 215 23.27 4.50 -37.45
N GLU A 216 22.79 4.59 -36.21
CA GLU A 216 22.91 5.79 -35.35
C GLU A 216 24.37 6.15 -35.03
N ARG A 217 25.26 5.15 -34.93
CA ARG A 217 26.70 5.33 -34.73
C ARG A 217 27.47 5.77 -35.98
N GLY A 218 26.83 5.79 -37.15
CA GLY A 218 27.48 6.18 -38.40
C GLY A 218 28.36 5.09 -39.04
N GLU A 219 28.13 3.81 -38.70
CA GLU A 219 28.84 2.67 -39.32
C GLU A 219 28.49 2.51 -40.81
N VAL A 220 27.40 3.13 -41.26
CA VAL A 220 27.00 3.24 -42.67
C VAL A 220 27.90 4.22 -43.41
N ASN A 221 28.78 3.69 -44.24
CA ASN A 221 29.69 4.46 -45.09
C ASN A 221 29.76 3.86 -46.50
N ARG A 222 30.47 4.50 -47.44
CA ARG A 222 30.57 4.05 -48.84
C ARG A 222 31.07 2.62 -49.05
N ARG A 223 31.74 2.00 -48.07
CA ARG A 223 32.20 0.60 -48.14
C ARG A 223 31.17 -0.38 -47.58
N THR A 224 30.44 0.02 -46.53
CA THR A 224 29.48 -0.84 -45.82
C THR A 224 28.04 -0.69 -46.30
N ALA A 225 27.72 0.36 -47.06
CA ALA A 225 26.35 0.73 -47.46
C ALA A 225 25.55 -0.40 -48.10
N ASN A 226 26.17 -1.26 -48.93
CA ASN A 226 25.47 -2.39 -49.55
C ASN A 226 25.00 -3.42 -48.51
N ASN A 227 25.83 -3.73 -47.51
CA ASN A 227 25.49 -4.67 -46.45
C ASN A 227 24.35 -4.13 -45.58
N PHE A 228 24.42 -2.84 -45.21
CA PHE A 228 23.33 -2.17 -44.49
C PHE A 228 22.04 -2.10 -45.30
N TYR A 229 22.13 -1.83 -46.61
CA TYR A 229 20.96 -1.85 -47.49
C TYR A 229 20.30 -3.24 -47.53
N SER A 230 21.06 -4.33 -47.64
CA SER A 230 20.51 -5.70 -47.57
C SER A 230 19.90 -6.04 -46.21
N MET A 231 20.48 -5.57 -45.10
CA MET A 231 19.89 -5.70 -43.77
C MET A 231 18.57 -4.91 -43.63
N ILE A 232 18.51 -3.69 -44.18
CA ILE A 232 17.28 -2.87 -44.25
C ILE A 232 16.22 -3.53 -45.15
N GLN A 233 16.61 -4.16 -46.26
CA GLN A 233 15.69 -4.93 -47.10
C GLN A 233 15.10 -6.14 -46.35
N SER A 234 15.92 -6.83 -45.55
CA SER A 234 15.45 -7.92 -44.69
C SER A 234 14.44 -7.39 -43.66
N ALA A 235 14.76 -6.30 -42.97
CA ALA A 235 13.84 -5.63 -42.04
C ALA A 235 12.52 -5.18 -42.70
N ASN A 236 12.56 -4.64 -43.91
CA ASN A 236 11.36 -4.26 -44.66
C ASN A 236 10.50 -5.47 -45.08
N SER A 237 11.08 -6.67 -45.16
CA SER A 237 10.32 -7.90 -45.37
C SER A 237 9.40 -8.22 -44.19
N HIS A 238 9.83 -7.94 -42.95
CA HIS A 238 9.00 -8.10 -41.76
C HIS A 238 7.81 -7.13 -41.75
N VAL A 239 7.92 -5.92 -42.33
CA VAL A 239 6.77 -5.00 -42.45
C VAL A 239 5.62 -5.63 -43.23
N ARG A 240 5.89 -6.23 -44.39
CA ARG A 240 4.88 -6.96 -45.17
C ARG A 240 4.33 -8.17 -44.42
N ARG A 241 5.18 -8.90 -43.69
CA ARG A 241 4.75 -10.04 -42.86
C ARG A 241 3.79 -9.60 -41.76
N LEU A 242 4.10 -8.51 -41.05
CA LEU A 242 3.29 -7.95 -39.96
C LEU A 242 1.95 -7.39 -40.46
N VAL A 243 1.92 -6.76 -41.64
CA VAL A 243 0.64 -6.32 -42.27
C VAL A 243 -0.25 -7.52 -42.60
N ASN A 244 0.32 -8.59 -43.16
CA ASN A 244 -0.44 -9.81 -43.46
C ASN A 244 -0.89 -10.55 -42.19
N GLU A 245 -0.06 -10.58 -41.14
CA GLU A 245 -0.37 -11.17 -39.84
C GLU A 245 -1.49 -10.39 -39.13
N LYS A 246 -1.45 -9.05 -39.16
CA LYS A 246 -2.55 -8.19 -38.71
C LYS A 246 -3.85 -8.51 -39.45
N ALA A 247 -3.82 -8.54 -40.79
CA ALA A 247 -5.00 -8.85 -41.60
C ALA A 247 -5.55 -10.27 -41.35
N ALA A 248 -4.67 -11.25 -41.08
CA ALA A 248 -5.07 -12.60 -40.69
C ALA A 248 -5.79 -12.61 -39.34
N HIS A 249 -5.25 -11.93 -38.32
CA HIS A 249 -5.89 -11.84 -37.01
C HIS A 249 -7.19 -11.02 -37.02
N GLU A 250 -7.29 -9.98 -37.86
CA GLU A 250 -8.55 -9.25 -38.08
C GLU A 250 -9.62 -10.16 -38.69
N LYS A 251 -9.25 -10.99 -39.68
CA LYS A 251 -10.15 -12.01 -40.25
C LYS A 251 -10.54 -13.08 -39.23
N GLU A 252 -9.60 -13.59 -38.44
CA GLU A 252 -9.87 -14.56 -37.37
C GLU A 252 -10.81 -14.00 -36.29
N MET A 253 -10.68 -12.71 -35.98
CA MET A 253 -11.52 -11.99 -35.03
C MET A 253 -12.95 -11.83 -35.55
N GLU A 254 -13.14 -11.46 -36.82
CA GLU A 254 -14.48 -11.37 -37.41
C GLU A 254 -15.13 -12.76 -37.55
N GLU A 255 -14.38 -13.78 -37.98
CA GLU A 255 -14.86 -15.17 -37.97
C GLU A 255 -15.25 -15.65 -36.55
N ALA A 256 -14.61 -15.14 -35.50
CA ALA A 256 -14.95 -15.46 -34.11
C ALA A 256 -16.21 -14.70 -33.65
N LYS A 257 -16.37 -13.42 -34.00
CA LYS A 257 -17.61 -12.66 -33.79
C LYS A 257 -18.79 -13.39 -34.44
N ASP A 258 -18.69 -13.81 -35.71
CA ASP A 258 -19.77 -14.52 -36.42
C ASP A 258 -20.14 -15.85 -35.76
N LYS A 259 -19.14 -16.64 -35.33
CA LYS A 259 -19.37 -17.88 -34.57
C LYS A 259 -20.11 -17.60 -33.25
N PHE A 260 -19.79 -16.49 -32.57
CA PHE A 260 -20.49 -16.05 -31.36
C PHE A 260 -21.92 -15.59 -31.66
N LYS A 261 -22.15 -14.73 -32.66
CA LYS A 261 -23.48 -14.30 -33.12
C LYS A 261 -24.39 -15.49 -33.41
N LEU A 262 -23.86 -16.51 -34.11
CA LEU A 262 -24.59 -17.73 -34.45
C LEU A 262 -24.94 -18.57 -33.20
N ALA A 263 -24.00 -18.72 -32.26
CA ALA A 263 -24.23 -19.43 -31.00
C ALA A 263 -25.28 -18.71 -30.12
N LEU A 264 -25.19 -17.38 -30.01
CA LEU A 264 -26.13 -16.54 -29.27
C LEU A 264 -27.55 -16.60 -29.85
N SER A 265 -27.66 -16.54 -31.19
CA SER A 265 -28.92 -16.77 -31.92
C SER A 265 -29.51 -18.15 -31.61
N GLY A 266 -28.68 -19.21 -31.60
CA GLY A 266 -29.08 -20.56 -31.22
C GLY A 266 -29.59 -20.69 -29.77
N ILE A 267 -29.00 -19.94 -28.84
CA ILE A 267 -29.44 -19.85 -27.44
C ILE A 267 -30.80 -19.13 -27.35
N LEU A 268 -31.00 -18.04 -28.08
CA LEU A 268 -32.26 -17.29 -28.12
C LEU A 268 -33.43 -18.15 -28.62
N VAL A 269 -33.23 -18.96 -29.66
CA VAL A 269 -34.24 -19.90 -30.17
C VAL A 269 -34.63 -20.93 -29.09
N GLN A 270 -33.68 -21.44 -28.30
CA GLN A 270 -33.99 -22.34 -27.18
C GLN A 270 -34.80 -21.64 -26.08
N PHE A 271 -34.44 -20.41 -25.71
CA PHE A 271 -35.23 -19.62 -24.77
C PHE A 271 -36.65 -19.35 -25.29
N GLU A 272 -36.82 -19.04 -26.57
CA GLU A 272 -38.14 -18.85 -27.17
C GLU A 272 -39.00 -20.12 -27.09
N GLN A 273 -38.44 -21.30 -27.37
CA GLN A 273 -39.12 -22.58 -27.21
C GLN A 273 -39.52 -22.85 -25.74
N ILE A 274 -38.63 -22.58 -24.79
CA ILE A 274 -38.91 -22.73 -23.35
C ILE A 274 -40.04 -21.77 -22.91
N VAL A 275 -40.00 -20.52 -23.34
CA VAL A 275 -41.05 -19.51 -23.08
C VAL A 275 -42.37 -19.93 -23.73
N ALA A 276 -42.37 -20.53 -24.92
CA ALA A 276 -43.57 -21.05 -25.58
C ALA A 276 -44.21 -22.25 -24.83
N VAL A 277 -43.38 -23.09 -24.17
CA VAL A 277 -43.87 -24.15 -23.26
C VAL A 277 -44.57 -23.53 -22.04
N TYR A 278 -43.97 -22.54 -21.38
CA TYR A 278 -44.61 -21.88 -20.23
C TYR A 278 -45.91 -21.15 -20.59
N HIS A 279 -45.94 -20.45 -21.72
CA HIS A 279 -47.16 -19.86 -22.27
C HIS A 279 -48.24 -20.92 -22.53
N SER A 280 -47.86 -22.09 -23.05
CA SER A 280 -48.80 -23.17 -23.33
C SER A 280 -49.29 -23.89 -22.07
N ALA A 281 -48.44 -24.05 -21.06
CA ALA A 281 -48.80 -24.53 -19.72
C ALA A 281 -49.75 -23.56 -18.99
N SER A 282 -49.64 -22.25 -19.28
CA SER A 282 -50.49 -21.19 -18.71
C SER A 282 -51.86 -21.06 -19.38
N LYS A 283 -52.11 -21.76 -20.50
CA LYS A 283 -53.44 -21.84 -21.13
C LYS A 283 -54.38 -22.69 -20.26
N GLN A 284 -55.63 -22.25 -20.11
CA GLN A 284 -56.62 -22.84 -19.19
C GLN A 284 -56.70 -24.38 -19.24
N LYS A 285 -56.66 -24.96 -20.45
CA LYS A 285 -56.69 -26.42 -20.68
C LYS A 285 -55.60 -27.20 -19.92
N ALA A 286 -54.40 -26.64 -19.77
CA ALA A 286 -53.32 -27.21 -18.96
C ALA A 286 -53.32 -26.63 -17.54
N TRP A 287 -53.51 -25.32 -17.42
CA TRP A 287 -53.46 -24.56 -16.18
C TRP A 287 -54.31 -25.14 -15.07
N ASP A 288 -55.55 -25.55 -15.38
CA ASP A 288 -56.49 -26.02 -14.36
C ASP A 288 -56.12 -27.38 -13.75
N HIS A 289 -55.25 -28.16 -14.39
CA HIS A 289 -54.71 -29.41 -13.87
C HIS A 289 -53.52 -29.20 -12.90
N PHE A 290 -52.87 -28.03 -12.91
CA PHE A 290 -51.76 -27.74 -12.01
C PHE A 290 -52.24 -27.28 -10.62
N THR A 291 -51.49 -27.65 -9.57
CA THR A 291 -51.72 -27.13 -8.22
C THR A 291 -51.37 -25.65 -8.11
N LYS A 292 -51.93 -24.95 -7.10
CA LYS A 292 -51.65 -23.53 -6.85
C LYS A 292 -50.15 -23.22 -6.69
N ALA A 293 -49.37 -24.13 -6.11
CA ALA A 293 -47.92 -24.00 -5.98
C ALA A 293 -47.20 -24.15 -7.35
N GLN A 294 -47.55 -25.16 -8.13
CA GLN A 294 -46.99 -25.35 -9.49
C GLN A 294 -47.31 -24.16 -10.40
N ARG A 295 -48.55 -23.64 -10.38
CA ARG A 295 -48.96 -22.43 -11.11
C ARG A 295 -48.08 -21.22 -10.76
N LYS A 296 -47.80 -21.00 -9.46
CA LYS A 296 -46.90 -19.93 -9.00
C LYS A 296 -45.49 -20.12 -9.56
N ASN A 297 -44.94 -21.33 -9.50
CA ASN A 297 -43.59 -21.61 -10.01
C ASN A 297 -43.50 -21.41 -11.53
N ILE A 298 -44.46 -21.93 -12.30
CA ILE A 298 -44.53 -21.75 -13.76
C ILE A 298 -44.56 -20.26 -14.14
N SER A 299 -45.36 -19.44 -13.44
CA SER A 299 -45.42 -18.00 -13.68
C SER A 299 -44.11 -17.29 -13.38
N VAL A 300 -43.39 -17.68 -12.31
CA VAL A 300 -42.07 -17.13 -11.97
C VAL A 300 -41.03 -17.53 -13.02
N TRP A 301 -40.98 -18.81 -13.41
CA TRP A 301 -40.04 -19.29 -14.42
C TRP A 301 -40.29 -18.69 -15.81
N CYS A 302 -41.55 -18.47 -16.19
CA CYS A 302 -41.91 -17.78 -17.43
C CYS A 302 -41.31 -16.37 -17.47
N LYS A 303 -41.54 -15.58 -16.42
CA LYS A 303 -41.01 -14.22 -16.30
C LYS A 303 -39.48 -14.19 -16.31
N GLN A 304 -38.83 -15.10 -15.58
CA GLN A 304 -37.36 -15.20 -15.54
C GLN A 304 -36.77 -15.57 -16.91
N ALA A 305 -37.39 -16.53 -17.62
CA ALA A 305 -36.93 -16.92 -18.96
C ALA A 305 -37.14 -15.81 -20.00
N GLU A 306 -38.24 -15.06 -19.92
CA GLU A 306 -38.49 -13.87 -20.77
C GLU A 306 -37.47 -12.76 -20.51
N GLU A 307 -37.17 -12.45 -19.26
CA GLU A 307 -36.20 -11.43 -18.87
C GLU A 307 -34.80 -11.78 -19.38
N ILE A 308 -34.33 -13.02 -19.15
CA ILE A 308 -33.04 -13.51 -19.65
C ILE A 308 -32.99 -13.50 -21.18
N ARG A 309 -34.05 -13.97 -21.86
CA ARG A 309 -34.14 -13.96 -23.33
C ARG A 309 -34.05 -12.54 -23.89
N ASN A 310 -34.73 -11.57 -23.27
CA ASN A 310 -34.72 -10.19 -23.75
C ASN A 310 -33.32 -9.58 -23.62
N ILE A 311 -32.60 -9.81 -22.51
CA ILE A 311 -31.20 -9.36 -22.32
C ILE A 311 -30.29 -9.89 -23.44
N HIS A 312 -30.36 -11.19 -23.75
CA HIS A 312 -29.54 -11.79 -24.81
C HIS A 312 -29.96 -11.33 -26.23
N ASN A 313 -31.20 -10.87 -26.40
CA ASN A 313 -31.69 -10.32 -27.67
C ASN A 313 -31.16 -8.89 -27.85
N ASP A 314 -31.24 -8.07 -26.80
CA ASP A 314 -30.67 -6.71 -26.78
C ASP A 314 -29.14 -6.74 -27.01
N GLU A 315 -28.44 -7.74 -26.48
CA GLU A 315 -27.01 -8.00 -26.76
C GLU A 315 -26.76 -8.29 -28.26
N LEU A 316 -27.50 -9.24 -28.86
CA LEU A 316 -27.39 -9.56 -30.28
C LEU A 316 -27.76 -8.38 -31.19
N MET A 317 -28.73 -7.55 -30.78
CA MET A 317 -29.13 -6.33 -31.49
C MET A 317 -28.21 -5.13 -31.21
N GLY A 318 -27.36 -5.19 -30.17
CA GLY A 318 -26.23 -4.28 -29.98
C GLY A 318 -25.15 -4.55 -31.03
N ILE A 319 -24.65 -5.78 -31.06
CA ILE A 319 -23.59 -6.26 -31.97
C ILE A 319 -23.91 -5.92 -33.43
N ARG A 320 -25.14 -6.19 -33.90
CA ARG A 320 -25.56 -5.86 -35.28
C ARG A 320 -25.49 -4.37 -35.62
N ARG A 321 -25.81 -3.48 -34.66
CA ARG A 321 -25.77 -2.02 -34.88
C ARG A 321 -24.36 -1.46 -34.90
N GLU A 322 -23.44 -2.10 -34.19
CA GLU A 322 -22.01 -1.75 -34.25
C GLU A 322 -21.46 -2.10 -35.64
N GLU A 323 -21.78 -3.28 -36.16
CA GLU A 323 -21.39 -3.73 -37.52
C GLU A 323 -21.98 -2.88 -38.65
N GLU A 324 -23.25 -2.43 -38.54
CA GLU A 324 -23.88 -1.52 -39.52
C GLU A 324 -23.16 -0.16 -39.62
N MET A 325 -22.44 0.26 -38.56
CA MET A 325 -21.68 1.51 -38.55
C MET A 325 -20.24 1.36 -39.06
N GLU A 326 -19.67 0.15 -39.05
CA GLU A 326 -18.30 -0.13 -39.53
C GLU A 326 -18.20 -0.21 -41.07
N MET A 327 -19.32 -0.36 -41.78
CA MET A 327 -19.38 -0.64 -43.24
C MET A 327 -19.58 0.60 -44.15
N SER A 328 -19.56 1.83 -43.61
CA SER A 328 -20.07 3.03 -44.30
C SER A 328 -19.03 3.89 -45.05
N ASP A 329 -17.76 3.49 -45.11
CA ASP A 329 -16.64 4.42 -45.41
C ASP A 329 -15.85 4.11 -46.72
N GLU A 330 -16.39 3.32 -47.67
CA GLU A 330 -15.71 2.96 -48.94
C GLU A 330 -16.57 3.08 -50.24
N GLU A 331 -16.53 4.23 -50.93
CA GLU A 331 -16.88 4.44 -52.37
C GLU A 331 -15.88 5.48 -52.95
N ILE A 332 -14.83 5.19 -53.73
CA ILE A 332 -14.67 4.71 -55.13
C ILE A 332 -14.97 5.77 -56.23
N GLU A 333 -13.91 6.24 -56.91
CA GLU A 333 -13.91 7.06 -58.15
C GLU A 333 -13.22 6.32 -59.33
N ASP A 334 -13.67 6.52 -60.58
CA ASP A 334 -12.85 6.34 -61.81
C ASP A 334 -13.46 7.06 -63.05
N PRO A 335 -12.69 7.79 -63.92
CA PRO A 335 -13.24 8.55 -65.06
C PRO A 335 -12.64 8.26 -66.47
N SER A 336 -13.47 8.22 -67.52
CA SER A 336 -13.09 8.28 -68.96
C SER A 336 -14.35 8.49 -69.85
N GLU A 337 -14.35 9.00 -71.10
CA GLU A 337 -13.36 9.59 -72.03
C GLU A 337 -13.93 10.93 -72.63
N MET A 338 -13.25 11.57 -73.60
CA MET A 338 -13.79 12.63 -74.47
C MET A 338 -13.56 12.31 -75.96
N LYS A 339 -14.48 12.72 -76.86
CA LYS A 339 -14.27 13.27 -78.24
C LYS A 339 -15.28 12.86 -79.33
N GLU A 340 -16.48 13.42 -79.28
CA GLU A 340 -17.21 13.82 -80.50
C GLU A 340 -17.26 15.36 -80.49
N THR A 341 -16.44 16.03 -81.30
CA THR A 341 -15.66 17.16 -80.73
C THR A 341 -16.00 18.58 -81.20
N GLU A 342 -16.88 18.81 -82.18
CA GLU A 342 -17.09 20.18 -82.70
C GLU A 342 -18.56 20.62 -82.84
N GLU A 343 -19.47 19.80 -83.37
CA GLU A 343 -20.91 20.14 -83.38
C GLU A 343 -21.57 19.83 -82.03
N SER A 344 -21.21 18.67 -81.45
CA SER A 344 -21.45 18.36 -80.03
C SER A 344 -20.77 19.38 -79.11
N ALA A 345 -19.59 19.94 -79.44
CA ALA A 345 -18.96 20.94 -78.57
C ALA A 345 -19.74 22.27 -78.47
N LEU A 346 -20.52 22.66 -79.48
CA LEU A 346 -21.40 23.84 -79.37
C LEU A 346 -22.66 23.54 -78.54
N VAL A 347 -23.27 22.36 -78.71
CA VAL A 347 -24.41 21.93 -77.89
C VAL A 347 -23.96 21.73 -76.44
N SER A 348 -22.85 21.02 -76.23
CA SER A 348 -22.20 20.80 -74.95
C SER A 348 -21.67 22.10 -74.33
N GLN A 349 -21.28 23.12 -75.10
CA GLN A 349 -20.98 24.44 -74.54
C GLN A 349 -22.25 25.17 -74.06
N VAL A 350 -23.38 25.04 -74.76
CA VAL A 350 -24.67 25.59 -74.32
C VAL A 350 -25.23 24.82 -73.12
N GLU A 351 -25.06 23.50 -73.10
CA GLU A 351 -25.45 22.63 -72.00
C GLU A 351 -24.53 22.82 -70.79
N ALA A 352 -23.21 22.93 -70.96
CA ALA A 352 -22.28 23.27 -69.88
C ALA A 352 -22.52 24.68 -69.33
N LEU A 353 -22.82 25.68 -70.17
CA LEU A 353 -23.23 27.01 -69.69
C LEU A 353 -24.59 26.99 -68.96
N LYS A 354 -25.47 26.04 -69.30
CA LYS A 354 -26.75 25.84 -68.63
C LYS A 354 -26.59 25.07 -67.32
N GLU A 355 -25.76 24.04 -67.29
CA GLU A 355 -25.35 23.32 -66.07
C GLU A 355 -24.54 24.22 -65.14
N GLU A 356 -23.70 25.11 -65.66
CA GLU A 356 -23.06 26.17 -64.89
C GLU A 356 -24.10 27.17 -64.37
N ASN A 357 -25.14 27.51 -65.15
CA ASN A 357 -26.24 28.35 -64.65
C ASN A 357 -27.06 27.66 -63.56
N ASP A 358 -27.39 26.39 -63.73
CA ASP A 358 -28.18 25.58 -62.79
C ASP A 358 -27.35 25.22 -61.54
N SER A 359 -26.04 24.98 -61.70
CA SER A 359 -25.06 24.85 -60.61
C SER A 359 -24.91 26.17 -59.86
N LEU A 360 -24.75 27.32 -60.54
CA LEU A 360 -24.73 28.64 -59.90
C LEU A 360 -26.07 28.97 -59.23
N ARG A 361 -27.21 28.51 -59.76
CA ARG A 361 -28.51 28.62 -59.09
C ARG A 361 -28.58 27.76 -57.84
N TRP A 362 -28.14 26.51 -57.88
CA TRP A 362 -28.05 25.64 -56.71
C TRP A 362 -27.04 26.14 -55.69
N GLN A 363 -25.93 26.74 -56.12
CA GLN A 363 -24.92 27.34 -55.27
C GLN A 363 -25.43 28.65 -54.65
N LEU A 364 -26.21 29.44 -55.39
CA LEU A 364 -26.91 30.61 -54.84
C LEU A 364 -28.04 30.22 -53.89
N ASP A 365 -28.80 29.16 -54.14
CA ASP A 365 -29.81 28.63 -53.21
C ASP A 365 -29.14 27.93 -52.01
N ALA A 366 -27.97 27.32 -52.18
CA ALA A 366 -27.14 26.80 -51.07
C ALA A 366 -26.61 27.95 -50.21
N TYR A 367 -25.99 28.99 -50.78
CA TYR A 367 -25.58 30.19 -50.05
C TYR A 367 -26.77 30.94 -49.46
N ARG A 368 -27.95 30.91 -50.09
CA ARG A 368 -29.17 31.50 -49.54
C ARG A 368 -29.67 30.70 -48.33
N ASN A 369 -29.71 29.37 -48.43
CA ASN A 369 -30.02 28.47 -47.33
C ASN A 369 -28.98 28.60 -46.20
N GLU A 370 -27.69 28.74 -46.53
CA GLU A 370 -26.60 28.94 -45.57
C GLU A 370 -26.70 30.31 -44.90
N VAL A 371 -27.02 31.38 -45.63
CA VAL A 371 -27.31 32.71 -45.05
C VAL A 371 -28.59 32.70 -44.21
N GLU A 372 -29.60 31.91 -44.59
CA GLU A 372 -30.83 31.75 -43.82
C GLU A 372 -30.61 30.88 -42.57
N LEU A 373 -29.75 29.86 -42.66
CA LEU A 373 -29.24 29.06 -41.55
C LEU A 373 -28.38 29.90 -40.61
N LEU A 374 -27.44 30.70 -41.10
CA LEU A 374 -26.60 31.61 -40.32
C LEU A 374 -27.42 32.73 -39.67
N LYS A 375 -28.49 33.23 -40.31
CA LYS A 375 -29.45 34.13 -39.66
C LYS A 375 -30.26 33.40 -38.58
N GLN A 376 -30.63 32.15 -38.82
CA GLN A 376 -31.33 31.34 -37.84
C GLN A 376 -30.41 30.94 -36.67
N GLU A 377 -29.14 30.68 -36.90
CA GLU A 377 -28.10 30.45 -35.89
C GLU A 377 -27.75 31.74 -35.15
N GLN A 378 -27.61 32.89 -35.80
CA GLN A 378 -27.36 34.14 -35.09
C GLN A 378 -28.56 34.56 -34.22
N GLY A 379 -29.79 34.26 -34.66
CA GLY A 379 -31.02 34.42 -33.87
C GLY A 379 -31.25 33.34 -32.80
N LYS A 380 -30.76 32.11 -32.99
CA LYS A 380 -30.83 31.00 -32.04
C LYS A 380 -29.69 31.06 -31.02
N ALA A 381 -28.43 31.11 -31.44
CA ALA A 381 -27.25 31.18 -30.57
C ALA A 381 -27.34 32.32 -29.54
N SER A 382 -27.80 33.52 -29.92
CA SER A 382 -28.00 34.60 -28.93
C SER A 382 -29.07 34.29 -27.87
N ARG A 383 -30.02 33.40 -28.16
CA ARG A 383 -31.16 33.06 -27.29
C ARG A 383 -30.96 31.73 -26.56
N ASP A 384 -30.26 30.80 -27.20
CA ASP A 384 -29.88 29.49 -26.71
C ASP A 384 -28.63 29.60 -25.83
N GLU A 385 -27.68 30.51 -26.10
CA GLU A 385 -26.62 30.82 -25.12
C GLU A 385 -27.20 31.44 -23.85
N ASP A 386 -28.11 32.42 -23.94
CA ASP A 386 -28.69 33.05 -22.76
C ASP A 386 -29.55 32.06 -21.96
N THR A 387 -30.37 31.24 -22.61
CA THR A 387 -31.15 30.20 -21.90
C THR A 387 -30.27 29.07 -21.38
N THR A 388 -29.19 28.68 -22.06
CA THR A 388 -28.23 27.67 -21.55
C THR A 388 -27.43 28.22 -20.38
N LYS A 389 -26.97 29.47 -20.43
CA LYS A 389 -26.31 30.16 -19.31
C LYS A 389 -27.27 30.29 -18.14
N GLU A 390 -28.54 30.67 -18.35
CA GLU A 390 -29.53 30.78 -17.27
C GLU A 390 -29.88 29.39 -16.67
N GLN A 391 -29.95 28.33 -17.48
CA GLN A 391 -30.11 26.96 -17.00
C GLN A 391 -28.90 26.50 -16.18
N GLN A 392 -27.66 26.74 -16.65
CA GLN A 392 -26.44 26.46 -15.89
C GLN A 392 -26.40 27.25 -14.57
N LEU A 393 -26.80 28.54 -14.59
CA LEU A 393 -26.89 29.37 -13.39
C LEU A 393 -27.91 28.83 -12.39
N LYS A 394 -29.07 28.36 -12.85
CA LYS A 394 -30.09 27.69 -12.00
C LYS A 394 -29.58 26.37 -11.41
N VAL A 395 -28.90 25.53 -12.19
CA VAL A 395 -28.30 24.28 -11.71
C VAL A 395 -27.22 24.57 -10.66
N LEU A 396 -26.33 25.54 -10.91
CA LEU A 396 -25.30 25.96 -9.95
C LEU A 396 -25.93 26.56 -8.68
N GLN A 397 -26.96 27.39 -8.81
CA GLN A 397 -27.68 27.97 -7.67
C GLN A 397 -28.38 26.90 -6.83
N GLN A 398 -28.98 25.88 -7.46
CA GLN A 398 -29.62 24.75 -6.80
C GLN A 398 -28.58 23.84 -6.11
N ALA A 399 -27.43 23.59 -6.74
CA ALA A 399 -26.31 22.88 -6.13
C ALA A 399 -25.75 23.63 -4.91
N LEU A 400 -25.60 24.95 -4.99
CA LEU A 400 -25.09 25.80 -3.92
C LEU A 400 -26.06 25.87 -2.74
N GLN A 401 -27.38 25.97 -2.99
CA GLN A 401 -28.40 25.81 -1.94
C GLN A 401 -28.39 24.41 -1.30
N GLY A 402 -28.21 23.35 -2.10
CA GLY A 402 -28.07 21.98 -1.60
C GLY A 402 -26.86 21.82 -0.68
N MET A 403 -25.70 22.37 -1.07
CA MET A 403 -24.48 22.36 -0.27
C MET A 403 -24.62 23.20 1.01
N GLN A 404 -25.25 24.37 0.94
CA GLN A 404 -25.53 25.21 2.12
C GLN A 404 -26.45 24.48 3.13
N LYS A 405 -27.49 23.78 2.64
CA LYS A 405 -28.36 22.95 3.48
C LYS A 405 -27.63 21.74 4.08
N HIS A 406 -26.70 21.13 3.34
CA HIS A 406 -25.85 20.06 3.85
C HIS A 406 -24.91 20.57 4.96
N LEU A 407 -24.29 21.74 4.78
CA LEU A 407 -23.43 22.38 5.79
C LEU A 407 -24.18 22.68 7.09
N LEU A 408 -25.41 23.21 7.03
CA LEU A 408 -26.26 23.37 8.23
C LEU A 408 -26.50 22.03 8.93
N LYS A 409 -26.83 20.97 8.17
CA LYS A 409 -27.07 19.64 8.74
C LYS A 409 -25.83 19.07 9.43
N VAL A 410 -24.66 19.19 8.79
CA VAL A 410 -23.38 18.77 9.38
C VAL A 410 -23.04 19.58 10.63
N GLN A 411 -23.36 20.87 10.66
CA GLN A 411 -23.16 21.73 11.83
C GLN A 411 -24.05 21.32 13.02
N ASP A 412 -25.31 20.96 12.79
CA ASP A 412 -26.20 20.45 13.84
C ASP A 412 -25.80 19.03 14.30
N GLU A 413 -25.37 18.15 13.38
CA GLU A 413 -24.80 16.85 13.74
C GLU A 413 -23.49 16.99 14.54
N TYR A 414 -22.68 18.02 14.28
CA TYR A 414 -21.48 18.33 15.07
C TYR A 414 -21.84 18.76 16.49
N LYS A 415 -22.73 19.76 16.65
CA LYS A 415 -23.22 20.21 17.96
C LYS A 415 -23.84 19.07 18.77
N LYS A 416 -24.56 18.15 18.11
CA LYS A 416 -25.12 16.97 18.77
C LYS A 416 -24.02 16.03 19.29
N ARG A 417 -23.00 15.73 18.49
CA ARG A 417 -21.84 14.92 18.93
C ARG A 417 -21.04 15.60 20.05
N GLU A 418 -20.92 16.93 20.02
CA GLU A 418 -20.27 17.72 21.06
C GLU A 418 -21.01 17.60 22.40
N ALA A 419 -22.36 17.72 22.40
CA ALA A 419 -23.18 17.50 23.58
C ALA A 419 -23.15 16.04 24.09
N GLU A 420 -23.13 15.05 23.18
CA GLU A 420 -22.95 13.64 23.54
C GLU A 420 -21.57 13.38 24.18
N LEU A 421 -20.50 14.01 23.66
CA LEU A 421 -19.16 13.91 24.22
C LEU A 421 -19.05 14.53 25.61
N GLU A 422 -19.67 15.70 25.84
CA GLU A 422 -19.65 16.34 27.17
C GLU A 422 -20.39 15.51 28.20
N LYS A 423 -21.54 14.91 27.83
CA LYS A 423 -22.24 13.94 28.68
C LYS A 423 -21.36 12.73 29.02
N VAL A 424 -20.62 12.19 28.05
CA VAL A 424 -19.68 11.06 28.29
C VAL A 424 -18.54 11.46 29.24
N LYS A 425 -18.04 12.71 29.20
CA LYS A 425 -17.08 13.21 30.19
C LYS A 425 -17.69 13.30 31.60
N GLU A 426 -18.92 13.81 31.70
CA GLU A 426 -19.63 13.90 32.98
C GLU A 426 -19.90 12.52 33.59
N ASP A 427 -20.31 11.55 32.77
CA ASP A 427 -20.53 10.17 33.19
C ASP A 427 -19.19 9.46 33.53
N LYS A 428 -18.10 9.76 32.82
CA LYS A 428 -16.74 9.30 33.20
C LYS A 428 -16.31 9.85 34.57
N LEU A 429 -16.51 11.13 34.85
CA LEU A 429 -16.21 11.76 36.14
C LEU A 429 -17.00 11.14 37.29
N LYS A 430 -18.29 10.82 37.06
CA LYS A 430 -19.13 10.08 38.03
C LYS A 430 -18.58 8.69 38.29
N ILE A 431 -18.15 7.96 37.25
CA ILE A 431 -17.54 6.63 37.39
C ILE A 431 -16.21 6.68 38.13
N GLU A 432 -15.33 7.64 37.83
CA GLU A 432 -14.06 7.83 38.55
C GLU A 432 -14.31 8.15 40.03
N THR A 433 -15.29 9.01 40.33
CA THR A 433 -15.69 9.32 41.71
C THR A 433 -16.26 8.09 42.44
N LEU A 434 -17.06 7.26 41.78
CA LEU A 434 -17.57 6.00 42.34
C LEU A 434 -16.44 4.97 42.58
N LEU A 435 -15.45 4.91 41.69
CA LEU A 435 -14.27 4.06 41.86
C LEU A 435 -13.41 4.50 43.04
N GLU A 436 -13.20 5.80 43.24
CA GLU A 436 -12.47 6.33 44.40
C GLU A 436 -13.19 5.95 45.71
N ASN A 437 -14.51 6.15 45.79
CA ASN A 437 -15.33 5.76 46.96
C ASN A 437 -15.28 4.25 47.25
N LEU A 438 -15.30 3.40 46.21
CA LEU A 438 -15.18 1.94 46.37
C LEU A 438 -13.78 1.53 46.87
N LYS A 439 -12.74 2.23 46.42
CA LYS A 439 -11.34 2.01 46.83
C LYS A 439 -11.09 2.45 48.28
N GLU A 440 -11.75 3.52 48.72
CA GLU A 440 -11.79 3.89 50.14
C GLU A 440 -12.53 2.83 50.98
N GLN A 441 -13.62 2.24 50.48
CA GLN A 441 -14.30 1.12 51.16
C GLN A 441 -13.43 -0.15 51.24
N GLU A 442 -12.71 -0.55 50.17
CA GLU A 442 -11.80 -1.70 50.20
C GLU A 442 -10.65 -1.54 51.22
N SER A 443 -10.24 -0.31 51.54
CA SER A 443 -9.25 -0.05 52.59
C SER A 443 -9.72 -0.45 54.01
N SER A 444 -11.02 -0.66 54.20
CA SER A 444 -11.65 -0.98 55.49
C SER A 444 -12.05 -2.45 55.67
N THR A 445 -12.05 -3.26 54.61
CA THR A 445 -12.47 -4.68 54.66
C THR A 445 -11.71 -5.59 53.69
N SER A 446 -10.60 -6.20 54.15
CA SER A 446 -10.37 -7.66 54.00
C SER A 446 -9.09 -8.11 54.72
N ARG A 447 -9.26 -8.92 55.77
CA ARG A 447 -8.28 -9.93 56.21
C ARG A 447 -8.95 -11.29 56.02
N VAL A 448 -8.15 -12.35 55.79
CA VAL A 448 -8.60 -13.76 55.75
C VAL A 448 -9.40 -14.08 54.46
N CYS A 449 -9.26 -15.22 53.75
CA CYS A 449 -8.67 -16.53 54.06
C CYS A 449 -7.96 -17.18 52.85
N ALA A 450 -7.16 -18.22 53.10
CA ALA A 450 -6.56 -19.08 52.08
C ALA A 450 -7.19 -20.49 52.04
N CYS A 451 -7.28 -21.08 50.83
CA CYS A 451 -7.25 -22.51 50.45
C CYS A 451 -7.78 -22.66 49.01
N SER A 452 -7.49 -23.69 48.20
CA SER A 452 -6.38 -24.65 48.08
C SER A 452 -6.69 -25.59 46.90
N GLN A 453 -5.68 -26.33 46.41
CA GLN A 453 -5.70 -27.39 45.37
C GLN A 453 -5.54 -26.91 43.91
N GLU A 454 -4.38 -27.08 43.27
CA GLU A 454 -3.64 -28.31 42.88
C GLU A 454 -3.88 -28.65 41.39
N LYS A 455 -2.87 -28.40 40.55
CA LYS A 455 -2.36 -29.38 39.59
C LYS A 455 -1.00 -28.97 39.02
N GLU A 456 -0.24 -29.99 38.61
CA GLU A 456 1.21 -29.95 38.37
C GLU A 456 1.61 -29.24 37.07
N CYS A 457 2.91 -28.87 37.03
CA CYS A 457 3.57 -28.15 35.94
C CYS A 457 3.62 -28.93 34.61
N PRO A 458 3.79 -28.20 33.49
CA PRO A 458 4.64 -28.64 32.39
C PRO A 458 5.96 -27.85 32.36
N VAL A 459 7.07 -28.58 32.23
CA VAL A 459 8.41 -28.03 32.01
C VAL A 459 8.55 -27.45 30.61
N GLU A 460 9.21 -26.29 30.54
CA GLU A 460 9.87 -25.64 29.40
C GLU A 460 9.61 -26.18 27.98
N LYS A 461 8.93 -25.35 27.18
CA LYS A 461 9.28 -25.22 25.75
C LYS A 461 9.39 -23.74 25.39
N THR A 462 10.62 -23.32 25.09
CA THR A 462 10.94 -22.04 24.46
C THR A 462 10.26 -21.98 23.09
N LEU A 463 9.05 -21.42 23.03
CA LEU A 463 8.35 -21.19 21.78
C LEU A 463 8.64 -19.77 21.28
N SER A 464 9.20 -19.71 20.08
CA SER A 464 9.42 -18.49 19.32
C SER A 464 8.13 -17.68 19.20
N ASN A 465 8.23 -16.36 19.31
CA ASN A 465 7.16 -15.42 18.96
C ASN A 465 6.99 -15.35 17.42
N SER A 466 6.67 -16.48 16.81
CA SER A 466 6.24 -16.55 15.41
C SER A 466 4.82 -16.02 15.28
N PRO A 467 4.54 -15.10 14.34
CA PRO A 467 3.18 -14.68 14.01
C PRO A 467 2.29 -15.82 13.50
N VAL A 468 2.87 -16.98 13.15
CA VAL A 468 2.18 -18.19 12.67
C VAL A 468 2.50 -19.36 13.59
N LYS A 469 1.47 -20.01 14.14
CA LYS A 469 1.52 -20.99 15.23
C LYS A 469 1.37 -22.45 14.75
N SER A 470 0.98 -22.68 13.50
CA SER A 470 0.86 -24.04 12.93
C SER A 470 1.10 -24.06 11.43
N GLU A 471 1.47 -25.22 10.90
CA GLU A 471 1.60 -25.48 9.46
C GLU A 471 0.28 -25.23 8.71
N ARG A 472 -0.88 -25.54 9.34
CA ARG A 472 -2.21 -25.22 8.79
C ARG A 472 -2.38 -23.72 8.55
N GLU A 473 -1.96 -22.88 9.50
CA GLU A 473 -2.00 -21.43 9.32
C GLU A 473 -1.01 -20.96 8.23
N VAL A 474 0.17 -21.57 8.07
CA VAL A 474 1.09 -21.24 6.96
C VAL A 474 0.44 -21.51 5.60
N LEU A 475 -0.21 -22.66 5.43
CA LEU A 475 -0.91 -23.02 4.20
C LEU A 475 -2.08 -22.08 3.92
N LEU A 476 -2.88 -21.73 4.94
CA LEU A 476 -3.95 -20.74 4.83
C LEU A 476 -3.41 -19.37 4.41
N VAL A 477 -2.32 -18.88 5.01
CA VAL A 477 -1.68 -17.62 4.62
C VAL A 477 -1.24 -17.66 3.16
N GLY A 478 -0.65 -18.76 2.68
CA GLY A 478 -0.28 -18.93 1.27
C GLY A 478 -1.48 -18.81 0.32
N ILE A 479 -2.55 -19.55 0.59
CA ILE A 479 -3.77 -19.57 -0.24
C ILE A 479 -4.51 -18.23 -0.21
N ILE A 480 -4.61 -17.58 0.96
CA ILE A 480 -5.24 -16.26 1.09
C ILE A 480 -4.40 -15.19 0.38
N SER A 481 -3.05 -15.30 0.42
CA SER A 481 -2.16 -14.38 -0.28
C SER A 481 -2.31 -14.46 -1.79
N THR A 482 -2.35 -15.67 -2.37
CA THR A 482 -2.54 -15.83 -3.83
C THR A 482 -3.94 -15.38 -4.27
N PHE A 483 -4.98 -15.70 -3.50
CA PHE A 483 -6.36 -15.24 -3.75
C PHE A 483 -6.48 -13.71 -3.72
N LEU A 484 -5.90 -13.04 -2.71
CA LEU A 484 -5.96 -11.59 -2.60
C LEU A 484 -5.02 -10.87 -3.58
N HIS A 485 -3.95 -11.51 -4.05
CA HIS A 485 -3.05 -10.92 -5.05
C HIS A 485 -3.74 -10.72 -6.41
N VAL A 486 -4.67 -11.62 -6.79
CA VAL A 486 -5.50 -11.46 -8.01
C VAL A 486 -6.74 -10.58 -7.80
N HIS A 487 -6.88 -9.93 -6.64
CA HIS A 487 -8.03 -9.10 -6.27
C HIS A 487 -7.59 -7.68 -5.87
N PRO A 488 -7.28 -6.79 -6.84
CA PRO A 488 -6.67 -5.47 -6.57
C PRO A 488 -7.50 -4.54 -5.69
N PHE A 489 -8.83 -4.72 -5.67
CA PHE A 489 -9.75 -3.94 -4.82
C PHE A 489 -10.00 -4.58 -3.44
N GLY A 490 -9.42 -5.74 -3.16
CA GLY A 490 -9.67 -6.53 -1.95
C GLY A 490 -11.01 -7.27 -1.97
N ALA A 491 -11.16 -8.21 -1.03
CA ALA A 491 -12.33 -9.08 -0.89
C ALA A 491 -12.92 -9.02 0.52
N SER A 492 -14.24 -9.26 0.66
CA SER A 492 -14.87 -9.39 1.97
C SER A 492 -14.44 -10.70 2.66
N ILE A 493 -14.58 -10.78 3.99
CA ILE A 493 -14.21 -11.99 4.74
C ILE A 493 -15.08 -13.19 4.35
N GLU A 494 -16.36 -12.95 4.03
CA GLU A 494 -17.31 -13.95 3.56
C GLU A 494 -16.90 -14.51 2.19
N TYR A 495 -16.42 -13.66 1.28
CA TYR A 495 -15.97 -14.11 -0.05
C TYR A 495 -14.69 -14.94 0.03
N ILE A 496 -13.72 -14.51 0.84
CA ILE A 496 -12.49 -15.28 1.12
C ILE A 496 -12.85 -16.65 1.72
N CYS A 497 -13.75 -16.68 2.71
CA CYS A 497 -14.16 -17.94 3.35
C CYS A 497 -14.96 -18.85 2.41
N SER A 498 -15.80 -18.29 1.52
CA SER A 498 -16.51 -19.05 0.49
C SER A 498 -15.56 -19.72 -0.51
N TYR A 499 -14.46 -19.05 -0.88
CA TYR A 499 -13.39 -19.65 -1.68
C TYR A 499 -12.67 -20.76 -0.92
N LEU A 500 -12.23 -20.49 0.31
CA LEU A 500 -11.52 -21.46 1.15
C LEU A 500 -12.36 -22.72 1.47
N GLN A 501 -13.66 -22.58 1.68
CA GLN A 501 -14.58 -23.70 1.98
C GLN A 501 -14.79 -24.64 0.78
N ARG A 502 -14.42 -24.24 -0.44
CA ARG A 502 -14.34 -25.16 -1.60
C ARG A 502 -13.11 -26.06 -1.55
N LEU A 503 -12.09 -25.70 -0.77
CA LEU A 503 -10.84 -26.45 -0.61
C LEU A 503 -10.87 -27.30 0.67
N ASP A 504 -11.36 -26.74 1.79
CA ASP A 504 -11.62 -27.47 3.05
C ASP A 504 -12.89 -26.94 3.72
N SER A 505 -13.93 -27.78 3.76
CA SER A 505 -15.23 -27.45 4.37
C SER A 505 -15.19 -27.26 5.90
N LYS A 506 -14.05 -27.54 6.55
CA LYS A 506 -13.84 -27.30 7.99
C LYS A 506 -13.31 -25.89 8.30
N ILE A 507 -13.12 -25.03 7.30
CA ILE A 507 -12.63 -23.67 7.52
C ILE A 507 -13.75 -22.76 8.06
N CYS A 508 -13.50 -22.17 9.24
CA CYS A 508 -14.41 -21.27 9.92
C CYS A 508 -14.02 -19.79 9.69
N THR A 509 -14.99 -18.93 9.42
CA THR A 509 -14.80 -17.49 9.19
C THR A 509 -14.03 -16.79 10.32
N ALA A 510 -14.32 -17.14 11.58
CA ALA A 510 -13.65 -16.56 12.74
C ALA A 510 -12.17 -16.96 12.85
N GLU A 511 -11.79 -18.16 12.40
CA GLU A 511 -10.38 -18.60 12.38
C GLU A 511 -9.58 -17.78 11.36
N VAL A 512 -10.15 -17.58 10.17
CA VAL A 512 -9.54 -16.80 9.08
C VAL A 512 -9.40 -15.33 9.48
N GLU A 513 -10.44 -14.72 10.06
CA GLU A 513 -10.42 -13.31 10.48
C GLU A 513 -9.39 -13.05 11.58
N VAL A 514 -9.27 -13.94 12.58
CA VAL A 514 -8.25 -13.84 13.64
C VAL A 514 -6.84 -14.00 13.07
N LEU A 515 -6.63 -14.94 12.13
CA LEU A 515 -5.34 -15.14 11.48
C LEU A 515 -4.90 -13.91 10.67
N MET A 516 -5.80 -13.34 9.86
CA MET A 516 -5.52 -12.15 9.05
C MET A 516 -5.29 -10.91 9.92
N THR A 517 -6.07 -10.73 10.99
CA THR A 517 -5.91 -9.63 11.96
C THR A 517 -4.58 -9.69 12.73
N ARG A 518 -4.01 -10.90 12.89
CA ARG A 518 -2.70 -11.11 13.51
C ARG A 518 -1.52 -10.83 12.56
N LEU A 519 -1.76 -10.80 11.26
CA LEU A 519 -0.75 -10.67 10.20
C LEU A 519 -0.88 -9.35 9.44
N GLN A 520 -0.93 -8.23 10.17
CA GLN A 520 -1.20 -6.89 9.63
C GLN A 520 -0.16 -6.37 8.61
N ASN A 521 1.06 -6.95 8.62
CA ASN A 521 2.10 -6.66 7.64
C ASN A 521 1.89 -7.42 6.32
N THR A 522 1.05 -8.46 6.31
CA THR A 522 0.74 -9.31 5.15
C THR A 522 -0.65 -9.02 4.60
N PHE A 523 -1.62 -8.76 5.47
CA PHE A 523 -3.01 -8.46 5.13
C PHE A 523 -3.49 -7.20 5.83
N ARG A 524 -4.11 -6.29 5.07
CA ARG A 524 -4.71 -5.05 5.59
C ARG A 524 -6.22 -5.07 5.40
N GLN A 525 -6.98 -4.73 6.45
CA GLN A 525 -8.40 -4.45 6.33
C GLN A 525 -8.59 -2.97 5.99
N GLU A 526 -9.29 -2.68 4.90
CA GLU A 526 -9.64 -1.34 4.45
C GLU A 526 -11.18 -1.20 4.40
N LEU A 527 -11.67 0.00 4.67
CA LEU A 527 -13.07 0.36 4.49
C LEU A 527 -13.25 0.93 3.08
N SER A 528 -14.18 0.39 2.31
CA SER A 528 -14.41 0.79 0.92
C SER A 528 -15.89 1.05 0.69
N GLY A 529 -16.22 2.19 0.08
CA GLY A 529 -17.58 2.67 -0.12
C GLY A 529 -17.83 4.03 0.54
N VAL A 530 -19.04 4.58 0.36
CA VAL A 530 -19.44 5.89 0.90
C VAL A 530 -20.85 5.80 1.47
N GLY A 531 -21.02 6.20 2.74
CA GLY A 531 -22.33 6.19 3.39
C GLY A 531 -22.83 4.77 3.68
N ALA A 532 -23.94 4.37 3.04
CA ALA A 532 -24.61 3.09 3.33
C ALA A 532 -23.96 1.87 2.67
N SER A 533 -23.03 2.05 1.73
CA SER A 533 -22.31 0.98 1.01
C SER A 533 -20.91 0.71 1.58
N LEU A 534 -20.69 1.01 2.86
CA LEU A 534 -19.38 0.95 3.49
C LEU A 534 -19.02 -0.50 3.88
N GLU A 535 -18.21 -1.16 3.07
CA GLU A 535 -17.82 -2.56 3.24
C GLU A 535 -16.38 -2.70 3.78
N LYS A 536 -16.17 -3.69 4.66
CA LYS A 536 -14.84 -4.11 5.11
C LYS A 536 -14.24 -5.07 4.08
N ARG A 537 -13.14 -4.68 3.45
CA ARG A 537 -12.42 -5.52 2.49
C ARG A 537 -10.98 -5.73 2.92
N TRP A 538 -10.50 -6.95 2.78
CA TRP A 538 -9.11 -7.33 3.03
C TRP A 538 -8.30 -7.26 1.73
N LYS A 539 -7.10 -6.70 1.82
CA LYS A 539 -6.09 -6.66 0.74
C LYS A 539 -4.80 -7.34 1.19
N PHE A 540 -4.08 -7.89 0.22
CA PHE A 540 -2.71 -8.36 0.42
C PHE A 540 -1.73 -7.20 0.29
N CYS A 541 -0.90 -6.97 1.30
CA CYS A 541 0.12 -5.91 1.35
C CYS A 541 1.52 -6.44 1.69
N GLY A 542 1.75 -7.76 1.63
CA GLY A 542 3.03 -8.38 1.99
C GLY A 542 4.24 -7.91 1.17
N PHE A 543 4.02 -7.37 -0.03
CA PHE A 543 5.08 -6.75 -0.85
C PHE A 543 5.36 -5.28 -0.51
N ASP A 544 4.49 -4.59 0.21
CA ASP A 544 4.73 -3.17 0.53
C ASP A 544 5.78 -3.00 1.64
N GLY A 545 5.97 -4.02 2.49
CA GLY A 545 7.12 -4.09 3.40
C GLY A 545 8.47 -4.20 2.67
N LEU A 546 8.50 -4.77 1.46
CA LEU A 546 9.71 -4.88 0.61
C LEU A 546 10.00 -3.62 -0.23
N LYS A 547 9.18 -2.57 -0.07
CA LYS A 547 9.39 -1.24 -0.66
C LYS A 547 9.88 -0.21 0.37
N MET A 548 9.95 -0.59 1.65
CA MET A 548 10.49 0.24 2.75
C MET A 548 11.83 -0.30 3.30
N THR A 549 12.46 -1.19 2.52
CA THR A 549 13.83 -1.71 2.61
C THR A 549 14.37 -1.89 1.20
#